data_AF-A0A5C7QJF7-F1
#
_entry.id   AF-A0A5C7QJF7-F1
#
_cell.length_a   1.000
_cell.length_b   1.000
_cell.length_c   1.000
_cell.angle_alpha   90.00
_cell.angle_beta   90.00
_cell.angle_gamma   90.00
#
_symmetry.space_group_name_H-M   'P 1'
#
loop_
_entity.id
_entity.type
_entity.pdbx_description
1 polymer ?
#
loop_
_entity_poly.entity_id
_entity_poly.type
_entity_poly.pdbx_seq_one_letter_code
_entity_poly.pdbx_strand_id
1 'polypeptide(L)'
;MDISHFNDLLAAARHQPDTQRLLLVFAGASLPADATPDQRRTFEAGESGELSPLMCVDKDPAELTDFAALCEEAAAMGQPWVLV
;
A
#
# COMPACT_ATOMS: atom_id res chain seq x y z
N MET A 1 18.73 -4.72 -13.77
CA MET A 1 18.24 -5.17 -12.45
C MET A 1 16.76 -5.38 -12.62
N ASP A 2 16.27 -6.58 -12.30
CA ASP A 2 14.85 -6.88 -12.32
C ASP A 2 14.27 -6.59 -10.94
N ILE A 3 13.12 -5.92 -10.86
CA ILE A 3 12.48 -5.54 -9.60
C ILE A 3 11.22 -6.40 -9.47
N SER A 4 11.32 -7.47 -8.69
CA SER A 4 10.24 -8.43 -8.47
C SER A 4 9.50 -8.23 -7.15
N HIS A 5 10.19 -7.67 -6.15
CA HIS A 5 9.67 -7.47 -4.81
C HIS A 5 9.95 -6.06 -4.29
N PHE A 6 9.21 -5.65 -3.26
CA PHE A 6 9.40 -4.34 -2.64
C PHE A 6 10.83 -4.14 -2.10
N ASN A 7 11.46 -5.18 -1.56
CA ASN A 7 12.83 -5.09 -1.09
C ASN A 7 13.83 -4.86 -2.24
N ASP A 8 13.54 -5.37 -3.44
CA ASP A 8 14.34 -5.09 -4.65
C ASP A 8 14.18 -3.61 -5.04
N LEU A 9 12.98 -3.06 -4.93
CA LEU A 9 12.71 -1.63 -5.15
C LEU A 9 13.46 -0.75 -4.15
N LEU A 10 13.44 -1.10 -2.86
CA LEU A 10 14.21 -0.39 -1.82
C LEU A 10 15.71 -0.41 -2.13
N ALA A 11 16.24 -1.59 -2.48
CA ALA A 11 17.64 -1.73 -2.87
C ALA A 11 17.94 -0.88 -4.12
N ALA A 12 17.06 -0.89 -5.12
CA ALA A 12 17.21 -0.10 -6.34
C ALA A 12 17.25 1.41 -6.06
N ALA A 13 16.35 1.89 -5.21
CA ALA A 13 16.24 3.29 -4.84
C ALA A 13 17.50 3.78 -4.09
N ARG A 14 18.02 2.95 -3.17
CA ARG A 14 19.24 3.26 -2.41
C ARG A 14 20.52 3.28 -3.26
N HIS A 15 20.56 2.54 -4.36
CA HIS A 15 21.72 2.48 -5.25
C HIS A 15 21.73 3.57 -6.33
N GLN A 16 20.72 4.43 -6.40
CA GLN A 16 20.73 5.56 -7.32
C GLN A 16 21.80 6.59 -6.89
N PRO A 17 22.46 7.26 -7.85
CA PRO A 17 23.44 8.29 -7.54
C PRO A 17 22.82 9.52 -6.85
N ASP A 18 21.56 9.82 -7.15
CA ASP A 18 20.80 10.89 -6.53
C ASP A 18 19.90 10.34 -5.42
N THR A 19 19.65 11.15 -4.38
CA THR A 19 18.73 10.80 -3.29
C THR A 19 17.32 10.56 -3.84
N GLN A 20 16.78 9.37 -3.57
CA GLN A 20 15.43 8.98 -3.97
C GLN A 20 14.43 9.22 -2.83
N ARG A 21 13.18 9.51 -3.20
CA ARG A 21 12.03 9.53 -2.29
C ARG A 21 10.97 8.58 -2.80
N LEU A 22 10.35 7.83 -1.90
CA LEU A 22 9.26 6.92 -2.21
C LEU A 22 7.95 7.55 -1.81
N LEU A 23 7.10 7.83 -2.80
CA LEU A 23 5.74 8.25 -2.57
C LEU A 23 4.84 7.00 -2.56
N LEU A 24 4.31 6.66 -1.39
CA LEU A 24 3.48 5.48 -1.18
C LEU A 24 2.05 5.92 -0.89
N VAL A 25 1.10 5.42 -1.68
CA VAL A 25 -0.33 5.65 -1.48
C VAL A 25 -0.95 4.38 -0.94
N PHE A 26 -1.54 4.46 0.24
CA PHE A 26 -2.32 3.37 0.80
C PHE A 26 -3.78 3.57 0.43
N ALA A 27 -4.42 2.49 -0.01
CA ALA A 27 -5.82 2.49 -0.42
C ALA A 27 -6.67 1.72 0.59
N GLY A 28 -7.95 2.09 0.65
CA GLY A 28 -9.00 1.35 1.34
C GLY A 28 -9.98 0.83 0.30
N ALA A 29 -10.52 -0.36 0.52
CA ALA A 29 -11.64 -0.83 -0.25
C ALA A 29 -12.92 -0.17 0.27
N SER A 30 -13.68 0.40 -0.64
CA SER A 30 -14.99 0.98 -0.36
C SER A 30 -16.04 0.32 -1.25
N LEU A 31 -17.30 0.40 -0.82
CA LEU A 31 -18.43 -0.13 -1.56
C LEU A 31 -19.47 0.99 -1.73
N PRO A 32 -20.01 1.20 -2.95
CA PRO A 32 -21.04 2.20 -3.17
C PRO A 32 -22.30 1.90 -2.34
N ALA A 33 -23.00 2.96 -1.93
CA ALA A 33 -24.13 2.86 -1.01
C ALA A 33 -25.28 2.00 -1.56
N ASP A 34 -25.47 1.97 -2.88
CA ASP A 34 -26.48 1.22 -3.63
C ASP A 34 -26.04 -0.18 -4.07
N ALA A 35 -24.91 -0.68 -3.57
CA ALA A 35 -24.41 -2.02 -3.92
C ALA A 35 -25.44 -3.12 -3.66
N THR A 36 -25.53 -4.06 -4.60
CA THR A 36 -26.43 -5.22 -4.51
C THR A 36 -25.97 -6.16 -3.38
N PRO A 37 -26.86 -7.04 -2.88
CA PRO A 37 -26.49 -8.02 -1.86
C PRO A 37 -25.31 -8.92 -2.27
N ASP A 38 -25.19 -9.27 -3.55
CA ASP A 38 -24.09 -10.09 -4.06
C ASP A 38 -22.77 -9.30 -4.11
N GLN A 39 -22.82 -8.00 -4.45
CA GLN A 39 -21.67 -7.11 -4.38
C GLN A 39 -21.19 -6.91 -2.93
N ARG A 40 -22.11 -6.78 -1.96
CA ARG A 40 -21.75 -6.74 -0.54
C ARG A 40 -21.07 -8.02 -0.09
N ARG A 41 -21.61 -9.18 -0.48
CA ARG A 41 -21.04 -10.49 -0.10
C ARG A 41 -19.61 -10.66 -0.63
N THR A 42 -19.37 -10.29 -1.88
CA THR A 42 -18.02 -10.37 -2.49
C THR A 42 -17.06 -9.33 -1.90
N PHE A 43 -17.55 -8.15 -1.53
CA PHE A 43 -16.76 -7.13 -0.83
C PHE A 43 -16.34 -7.58 0.56
N GLU A 44 -17.26 -8.16 1.33
CA GLU A 44 -16.98 -8.74 2.65
C GLU A 44 -16.01 -9.93 2.56
N ALA A 45 -15.98 -10.65 1.43
CA ALA A 45 -15.01 -11.69 1.15
C ALA A 45 -13.63 -11.14 0.70
N GLY A 46 -13.49 -9.83 0.51
CA GLY A 46 -12.27 -9.19 0.01
C GLY A 46 -12.01 -9.37 -1.49
N GLU A 47 -13.01 -9.84 -2.25
CA GLU A 47 -12.90 -10.16 -3.68
C GLU A 47 -13.40 -9.02 -4.59
N SER A 48 -13.99 -7.98 -4.03
CA SER A 48 -14.50 -6.82 -4.76
C SER A 48 -14.41 -5.53 -3.94
N GLY A 49 -14.52 -4.37 -4.59
CA GLY A 49 -14.47 -3.05 -3.95
C GLY A 49 -13.79 -2.01 -4.82
N GLU A 50 -14.14 -0.75 -4.62
CA GLU A 50 -13.44 0.39 -5.23
C GLU A 50 -12.31 0.85 -4.32
N LEU A 51 -11.10 0.91 -4.86
CA LEU A 51 -9.93 1.40 -4.13
C LEU A 51 -9.94 2.93 -4.08
N SER A 52 -10.07 3.45 -2.87
CA SER A 52 -9.98 4.87 -2.57
C SER A 52 -8.70 5.17 -1.79
N PRO A 53 -7.98 6.26 -2.11
CA PRO A 53 -6.78 6.64 -1.36
C PRO A 53 -7.15 7.02 0.07
N LEU A 54 -6.49 6.41 1.05
CA LEU A 54 -6.65 6.75 2.47
C LEU A 54 -5.55 7.68 2.96
N MET A 55 -4.32 7.40 2.56
CA MET A 55 -3.15 8.19 2.95
C MET A 55 -2.08 8.15 1.88
N CYS A 56 -1.32 9.22 1.82
CA CYS A 56 -0.14 9.35 0.98
C CYS A 56 1.02 9.70 1.88
N VAL A 57 2.06 8.85 1.88
CA VAL A 57 3.25 9.05 2.68
C VAL A 57 4.46 9.19 1.77
N ASP A 58 5.34 10.10 2.18
CA ASP A 58 6.64 10.29 1.57
C ASP A 58 7.68 9.64 2.48
N LYS A 59 8.52 8.77 1.91
CA LYS A 59 9.44 7.93 2.65
C LYS A 59 10.86 8.01 2.10
N ASP A 60 11.81 8.08 3.01
CA ASP A 60 13.21 7.85 2.66
C ASP A 60 13.45 6.35 2.49
N PRO A 61 13.94 5.86 1.34
CA PRO A 61 14.39 4.48 1.22
C PRO A 61 15.41 4.10 2.30
N ALA A 62 16.23 5.01 2.81
CA ALA A 62 17.22 4.73 3.84
C ALA A 62 16.60 4.46 5.22
N GLU A 63 15.41 5.00 5.51
CA GLU A 63 14.71 4.83 6.79
C GLU A 63 13.88 3.55 6.85
N LEU A 64 13.50 2.99 5.69
CA LEU A 64 12.65 1.80 5.58
C LEU A 64 13.46 0.51 5.47
N THR A 65 13.54 -0.29 6.53
CA THR A 65 14.37 -1.52 6.52
C THR A 65 13.94 -2.51 5.43
N ASP A 66 12.65 -2.83 5.38
CA ASP A 66 12.03 -3.77 4.43
C ASP A 66 10.50 -3.54 4.32
N PHE A 67 9.81 -4.40 3.57
CA PHE A 67 8.35 -4.36 3.47
C PHE A 67 7.62 -4.63 4.80
N ALA A 68 8.16 -5.49 5.67
CA ALA A 68 7.51 -5.79 6.95
C ALA A 68 7.50 -4.56 7.87
N ALA A 69 8.60 -3.81 7.91
CA ALA A 69 8.67 -2.53 8.61
C ALA A 69 7.63 -1.53 8.09
N LEU A 70 7.41 -1.46 6.76
CA LEU A 70 6.34 -0.63 6.19
C LEU A 70 4.96 -1.07 6.67
N CYS A 71 4.68 -2.38 6.72
CA CYS A 71 3.41 -2.91 7.21
C CYS A 71 3.19 -2.62 8.69
N GLU A 72 4.21 -2.76 9.53
CA GLU A 72 4.15 -2.46 10.97
C GLU A 72 3.85 -0.98 11.21
N GLU A 73 4.54 -0.07 10.51
CA GLU A 73 4.27 1.36 10.58
C GLU A 73 2.86 1.70 10.12
N ALA A 74 2.42 1.13 8.99
CA ALA A 74 1.08 1.38 8.46
C ALA A 74 -0.02 0.83 9.38
N ALA A 75 0.22 -0.29 10.07
CA ALA A 75 -0.68 -0.83 11.09
C ALA A 75 -0.80 0.11 12.30
N ALA A 76 0.31 0.74 12.71
CA ALA A 76 0.32 1.71 13.82
C ALA A 76 -0.49 3.00 13.51
N MET A 77 -0.72 3.33 12.23
CA MET A 77 -1.55 4.47 11.83
C MET A 77 -3.06 4.24 12.06
N GLY A 78 -3.49 2.99 12.28
CA GLY A 78 -4.86 2.65 12.67
C GLY A 78 -5.93 2.83 11.58
N GLN A 79 -5.54 3.09 10.34
CA GLN A 79 -6.46 3.11 9.19
C GLN A 79 -6.63 1.70 8.61
N PRO A 80 -7.84 1.27 8.25
CA PRO A 80 -8.09 -0.05 7.66
C PRO A 80 -7.72 -0.03 6.16
N TRP A 81 -6.43 0.14 5.88
CA TRP A 81 -5.91 0.04 4.51
C TRP A 81 -5.91 -1.41 4.05
N VAL A 82 -6.05 -1.60 2.74
CA VAL A 82 -5.95 -2.89 2.07
C VAL A 82 -4.89 -2.79 0.99
N LEU A 83 -4.08 -3.84 0.88
CA LEU A 83 -3.26 -4.08 -0.29
C LEU A 83 -4.04 -5.08 -1.15
N VAL A 84 -4.29 -4.74 -2.42
CA VAL A 84 -4.90 -5.68 -3.38
C VAL A 84 -3.79 -6.28 -4.24
#